data_AF-A0A858RMT8-F1
#
_entry.id   AF-A0A858RMT8-F1
#
_cell.length_a   1.000
_cell.length_b   1.000
_cell.length_c   1.000
_cell.angle_alpha   90.00
_cell.angle_beta   90.00
_cell.angle_gamma   90.00
#
_symmetry.space_group_name_H-M   'P 1'
#
loop_
_entity.id
_entity.type
_entity.pdbx_description
1 polymer ?
#
loop_
_entity_poly.entity_id
_entity_poly.type
_entity_poly.pdbx_seq_one_letter_code
_entity_poly.pdbx_strand_id
1 'polypeptide(L)'
;MRLLLFSLVSLPLVSCIVPRKLTVVDAPYPERPTIRSVRAEGDTLRVTVKQGTPGAWIAGVKAETIQGDVYLHTVHISSAVHATEFPVDLSGKKFPDDWRKRLYWMVGDSISSPVNPLIVPSREIRRSKIEL
;
A
#
# COMPACT_ATOMS: atom_id res chain seq x y z
N MET A 1 -34.64 42.40 -27.71
CA MET A 1 -33.32 42.96 -27.35
C MET A 1 -32.48 41.82 -26.79
N ARG A 2 -31.41 41.43 -27.50
CA ARG A 2 -30.50 40.32 -27.15
C ARG A 2 -29.67 40.70 -25.92
N LEU A 3 -29.53 39.80 -24.93
CA LEU A 3 -28.49 39.88 -23.89
C LEU A 3 -27.95 38.47 -23.56
N LEU A 4 -26.83 38.20 -24.24
CA LEU A 4 -25.60 37.48 -23.89
C LEU A 4 -25.58 36.37 -22.81
N LEU A 5 -25.06 35.23 -23.28
CA LEU A 5 -24.35 34.16 -22.57
C LEU A 5 -23.51 34.64 -21.38
N PHE A 6 -23.53 33.86 -20.30
CA PHE A 6 -22.30 33.48 -19.57
C PHE A 6 -22.40 32.01 -19.17
N SER A 7 -21.83 31.16 -20.02
CA SER A 7 -21.54 29.76 -19.71
C SER A 7 -20.40 29.74 -18.70
N LEU A 8 -20.68 29.40 -17.44
CA LEU A 8 -19.64 29.19 -16.44
C LEU A 8 -18.86 27.92 -16.82
N VAL A 9 -17.61 28.11 -17.21
CA VAL A 9 -16.66 27.05 -17.51
C VAL A 9 -16.38 26.28 -16.23
N SER A 10 -16.82 25.03 -16.19
CA SER A 10 -16.43 24.04 -15.19
C SER A 10 -14.92 23.79 -15.32
N LEU A 11 -14.14 24.24 -14.33
CA LEU A 11 -12.74 23.83 -14.17
C LEU A 11 -12.71 22.45 -13.49
N PRO A 12 -12.24 21.37 -14.16
CA PRO A 12 -11.88 20.16 -13.44
C PRO A 12 -10.56 20.41 -12.70
N LEU A 13 -10.67 20.76 -11.42
CA LEU A 13 -9.56 20.81 -10.48
C LEU A 13 -9.01 19.39 -10.26
N VAL A 14 -7.72 19.26 -10.54
CA VAL A 14 -6.79 18.23 -10.03
C VAL A 14 -7.16 16.80 -10.40
N SER A 15 -6.82 16.42 -11.64
CA SER A 15 -6.61 15.01 -11.94
C SER A 15 -5.39 14.54 -11.14
N CYS A 16 -5.64 13.83 -10.04
CA CYS A 16 -4.62 12.98 -9.43
C CYS A 16 -3.93 12.19 -10.55
N ILE A 17 -2.62 12.36 -10.73
CA ILE A 17 -1.86 11.65 -11.75
C ILE A 17 -1.79 10.19 -11.28
N VAL A 18 -2.80 9.40 -11.67
CA VAL A 18 -2.77 7.96 -11.48
C VAL A 18 -1.75 7.42 -12.48
N PRO A 19 -0.69 6.71 -12.04
CA PRO A 19 0.29 6.12 -12.95
C PRO A 19 -0.44 5.18 -13.92
N ARG A 20 -0.26 5.41 -15.23
CA ARG A 20 -0.98 4.70 -16.29
C ARG A 20 -0.55 3.24 -16.45
N LYS A 21 0.60 2.87 -15.88
CA LYS A 21 1.14 1.51 -15.95
C LYS A 21 1.55 1.05 -14.56
N LEU A 22 0.95 -0.04 -14.09
CA LEU A 22 1.36 -0.74 -12.87
C LEU A 22 2.08 -2.03 -13.28
N THR A 23 3.31 -2.18 -12.80
CA THR A 23 4.07 -3.43 -12.89
C THR A 23 4.15 -4.04 -11.51
N VAL A 24 3.92 -5.34 -11.41
CA VAL A 24 4.05 -6.09 -10.16
C VAL A 24 5.16 -7.13 -10.34
N VAL A 25 6.13 -7.11 -9.43
CA VAL A 25 7.32 -7.96 -9.48
C VAL A 25 7.41 -8.74 -8.18
N ASP A 26 7.53 -10.06 -8.29
CA ASP A 26 7.79 -10.88 -7.12
C ASP A 26 9.24 -10.71 -6.66
N ALA A 27 9.41 -10.56 -5.36
CA ALA A 27 10.67 -10.34 -4.69
C ALA A 27 10.77 -11.33 -3.51
N PRO A 28 12.00 -11.77 -3.17
CA PRO A 28 12.20 -12.54 -1.96
C PRO A 28 11.70 -11.74 -0.76
N TYR A 29 11.28 -12.46 0.29
CA TYR A 29 10.92 -11.83 1.56
C TYR A 29 12.11 -10.96 2.02
N PRO A 30 11.88 -9.74 2.53
CA PRO A 30 12.95 -8.80 2.82
C PRO A 30 14.02 -9.43 3.73
N GLU A 31 15.29 -9.39 3.30
CA GLU A 31 16.45 -9.98 4.00
C GLU A 31 16.66 -9.40 5.40
N ARG A 32 16.08 -8.22 5.67
CA ARG A 32 15.86 -7.70 7.02
C ARG A 32 14.37 -7.85 7.30
N PRO A 33 13.93 -9.01 7.80
CA PRO A 33 12.53 -9.15 8.15
C PRO A 33 12.30 -8.26 9.37
N THR A 34 11.82 -7.05 9.11
CA THR A 34 11.07 -6.34 10.13
C THR A 34 9.84 -7.15 10.50
N ILE A 35 9.43 -8.15 9.71
CA ILE A 35 8.30 -9.04 9.99
C ILE A 35 8.78 -10.43 10.42
N ARG A 36 8.47 -10.82 11.65
CA ARG A 36 8.83 -12.12 12.23
C ARG A 36 7.84 -13.22 11.87
N SER A 37 6.55 -12.92 11.87
CA SER A 37 5.49 -13.88 11.54
C SER A 37 4.19 -13.16 11.19
N VAL A 38 3.37 -13.84 10.39
CA VAL A 38 1.98 -13.44 10.11
C VAL A 38 1.10 -14.65 10.40
N ARG A 39 0.01 -14.45 11.13
CA ARG A 39 -0.97 -15.50 11.46
C ARG A 39 -2.37 -14.96 11.29
N ALA A 40 -3.31 -15.82 10.91
CA ALA A 40 -4.71 -15.44 10.76
C ALA A 40 -5.57 -15.94 11.94
N GLU A 41 -6.40 -15.05 12.47
CA GLU A 41 -7.41 -15.30 13.50
C GLU A 41 -8.76 -14.81 12.94
N GLY A 42 -9.49 -15.71 12.28
CA GLY A 42 -10.68 -15.32 11.51
C GLY A 42 -10.32 -14.36 10.37
N ASP A 43 -10.89 -13.16 10.41
CA ASP A 43 -10.63 -12.07 9.44
C ASP A 43 -9.56 -11.08 9.92
N THR A 44 -8.92 -11.33 11.06
CA THR A 44 -7.81 -10.50 11.57
C THR A 44 -6.48 -11.19 11.34
N LEU A 45 -5.50 -10.45 10.83
CA LEU A 45 -4.10 -10.88 10.83
C LEU A 45 -3.36 -10.38 12.07
N ARG A 46 -2.61 -11.27 12.72
CA ARG A 46 -1.59 -10.93 13.72
C ARG A 46 -0.25 -10.86 13.03
N VAL A 47 0.28 -9.64 12.88
CA VAL A 47 1.58 -9.41 12.27
C VAL A 47 2.60 -9.10 13.35
N THR A 48 3.52 -10.02 13.58
CA THR A 48 4.62 -9.83 14.52
C THR A 48 5.80 -9.22 13.80
N VAL A 49 6.40 -8.18 14.37
CA VAL A 49 7.52 -7.44 13.82
C VAL A 49 8.72 -7.44 14.76
N LYS A 50 9.92 -7.28 14.19
CA LYS A 50 11.16 -7.01 14.91
C LYS A 50 11.48 -5.52 14.82
N GLN A 51 11.39 -4.81 15.94
CA GLN A 51 11.94 -3.45 16.03
C GLN A 51 13.47 -3.56 15.88
N GLY A 52 14.05 -2.88 14.89
CA GLY A 52 15.40 -3.21 14.46
C GLY A 52 16.21 -2.06 13.87
N THR A 53 15.70 -0.83 13.88
CA THR A 53 16.44 0.32 13.33
C THR A 53 16.25 1.55 14.22
N PRO A 54 17.31 2.02 14.90
CA PRO A 54 17.26 3.29 15.63
C PRO A 54 16.82 4.43 14.70
N GLY A 55 15.79 5.17 15.10
CA GLY A 55 15.26 6.31 14.35
C GLY A 55 14.12 6.01 13.38
N ALA A 56 13.80 4.73 13.12
CA ALA A 56 12.62 4.33 12.35
C ALA A 56 11.93 3.13 13.01
N TRP A 57 10.85 3.42 13.74
CA TRP A 57 10.09 2.43 14.51
C TRP A 57 8.81 2.07 13.78
N ILE A 58 8.43 0.79 13.83
CA ILE A 58 7.13 0.38 13.31
C ILE A 58 6.07 0.69 14.36
N ALA A 59 5.08 1.50 13.98
CA ALA A 59 3.92 1.82 14.79
C ALA A 59 2.65 1.05 14.36
N GLY A 60 2.70 0.37 13.22
CA GLY A 60 1.57 -0.38 12.72
C GLY A 60 1.84 -1.09 11.40
N VAL A 61 0.87 -1.91 11.01
CA VAL A 61 0.80 -2.54 9.70
C VAL A 61 -0.55 -2.17 9.09
N LYS A 62 -0.54 -1.78 7.82
CA LYS A 62 -1.74 -1.42 7.07
C LYS A 62 -1.91 -2.39 5.91
N ALA A 63 -3.17 -2.58 5.53
CA ALA A 63 -3.56 -3.32 4.35
C ALA A 63 -4.23 -2.41 3.33
N GLU A 64 -3.88 -2.60 2.07
CA GLU A 64 -4.51 -1.96 0.92
C GLU A 64 -4.77 -2.98 -0.19
N THR A 65 -5.74 -2.69 -1.04
CA THR A 65 -6.07 -3.54 -2.19
C THR A 65 -5.59 -2.88 -3.47
N ILE A 66 -4.77 -3.61 -4.23
CA ILE A 66 -4.22 -3.14 -5.50
C ILE A 66 -4.48 -4.21 -6.54
N GLN A 67 -5.22 -3.87 -7.60
CA GLN A 67 -5.64 -4.82 -8.65
C GLN A 67 -6.32 -6.10 -8.09
N GLY A 68 -7.02 -5.99 -6.96
CA GLY A 68 -7.73 -7.12 -6.34
C GLY A 68 -6.88 -8.03 -5.48
N ASP A 69 -5.58 -7.75 -5.33
CA ASP A 69 -4.68 -8.39 -4.36
C ASP A 69 -4.55 -7.54 -3.09
N VAL A 70 -4.30 -8.18 -1.95
CA VAL A 70 -4.17 -7.51 -0.64
C VAL A 70 -2.69 -7.38 -0.28
N TYR A 71 -2.24 -6.15 -0.09
CA TYR A 71 -0.86 -5.81 0.23
C TYR A 71 -0.75 -5.29 1.64
N LEU A 72 0.16 -5.87 2.42
CA LEU A 72 0.56 -5.39 3.73
C LEU A 72 1.80 -4.51 3.63
N HIS A 73 1.81 -3.38 4.33
CA HIS A 73 2.97 -2.52 4.47
C HIS A 73 3.08 -1.95 5.89
N THR A 74 4.30 -1.62 6.32
CA THR A 74 4.55 -1.05 7.65
C THR A 74 4.36 0.45 7.67
N VAL A 75 3.87 0.95 8.81
CA VAL A 75 3.81 2.37 9.13
C VAL A 75 4.98 2.67 10.06
N HIS A 76 5.89 3.53 9.61
CA HIS A 76 7.05 3.94 10.39
C HIS A 76 6.83 5.30 11.06
N ILE A 77 7.40 5.47 12.25
CA ILE A 77 7.48 6.74 12.97
C ILE A 77 8.89 6.97 13.50
N SER A 78 9.20 8.22 13.84
CA SER A 78 10.51 8.61 14.38
C SER A 78 10.64 8.40 15.90
N SER A 79 9.55 8.11 16.60
CA SER A 79 9.51 7.92 18.05
C SER A 79 9.53 6.43 18.43
N ALA A 80 10.12 6.11 19.58
CA ALA A 80 10.22 4.72 20.02
C ALA A 80 8.85 4.07 20.26
N VAL A 81 8.71 2.83 19.79
CA VAL A 81 7.54 1.99 20.00
C VAL A 81 7.99 0.61 20.50
N HIS A 82 7.38 0.15 21.58
CA HIS A 82 7.68 -1.17 22.15
C HIS A 82 6.77 -2.28 21.63
N ALA A 83 5.66 -1.93 20.97
CA ALA A 83 4.78 -2.90 20.35
C ALA A 83 5.51 -3.68 19.24
N THR A 84 5.37 -4.99 19.27
CA THR A 84 5.96 -5.93 18.31
C THR A 84 4.90 -6.76 17.61
N GLU A 85 3.62 -6.57 17.92
CA GLU A 85 2.51 -7.25 17.25
C GLU A 85 1.43 -6.25 16.90
N PHE A 86 0.95 -6.33 15.66
CA PHE A 86 -0.05 -5.43 15.11
C PHE A 86 -1.21 -6.23 14.52
N PRO A 87 -2.45 -6.02 15.00
CA PRO A 87 -3.63 -6.57 14.36
C PRO A 87 -3.93 -5.81 13.06
N VAL A 88 -4.30 -6.53 12.02
CA VAL A 88 -4.80 -5.98 10.76
C VAL A 88 -6.15 -6.60 10.46
N ASP A 89 -7.21 -5.81 10.57
CA ASP A 89 -8.58 -6.24 10.30
C ASP A 89 -8.87 -6.23 8.80
N LEU A 90 -9.19 -7.40 8.26
CA LEU A 90 -9.54 -7.64 6.86
C LEU A 90 -11.02 -7.99 6.65
N SER A 91 -11.88 -7.84 7.67
CA SER A 91 -13.32 -8.14 7.59
C SER A 91 -14.12 -7.14 6.73
N GLY A 92 -13.51 -6.00 6.38
CA GLY A 92 -14.18 -4.93 5.64
C GLY A 92 -14.43 -5.28 4.17
N LYS A 93 -15.58 -4.86 3.63
CA LYS A 93 -15.99 -5.03 2.21
C LYS A 93 -15.00 -4.52 1.15
N LYS A 94 -13.97 -3.78 1.54
CA LYS A 94 -12.90 -3.31 0.66
C LYS A 94 -11.91 -4.42 0.29
N PHE A 95 -11.86 -5.50 1.05
CA PHE A 95 -10.99 -6.64 0.79
C PHE A 95 -11.78 -7.76 0.10
N PRO A 96 -11.14 -8.53 -0.78
CA PRO A 96 -11.78 -9.66 -1.44
C PRO A 96 -12.04 -10.81 -0.44
N ASP A 97 -13.13 -11.56 -0.62
CA ASP A 97 -13.49 -12.68 0.26
C ASP A 97 -12.41 -13.79 0.29
N ASP A 98 -11.66 -13.94 -0.80
CA ASP A 98 -10.54 -14.88 -0.93
C ASP A 98 -9.18 -14.26 -0.58
N TRP A 99 -9.14 -13.19 0.22
CA TRP A 99 -7.93 -12.43 0.56
C TRP A 99 -6.77 -13.30 1.05
N ARG A 100 -7.03 -14.42 1.73
CA ARG A 100 -5.99 -15.36 2.20
C ARG A 100 -5.13 -15.89 1.06
N LYS A 101 -5.74 -16.12 -0.11
CA LYS A 101 -5.04 -16.58 -1.33
C LYS A 101 -4.38 -15.42 -2.09
N ARG A 102 -4.63 -14.19 -1.69
CA ARG A 102 -4.19 -12.96 -2.37
C ARG A 102 -3.38 -12.03 -1.47
N LEU A 103 -2.82 -12.59 -0.40
CA LEU A 103 -2.08 -11.81 0.57
C LEU A 103 -0.61 -11.72 0.17
N TYR A 104 -0.09 -10.49 0.16
CA TYR A 104 1.29 -10.18 -0.18
C TYR A 104 1.87 -9.16 0.80
N TRP A 105 3.17 -9.29 1.07
CA TRP A 105 3.96 -8.27 1.71
C TRP A 105 4.50 -7.30 0.66
N MET A 106 4.28 -6.00 0.82
CA MET A 106 4.87 -4.98 -0.06
C MET A 106 6.32 -4.73 0.37
N VAL A 107 7.27 -5.18 -0.46
CA VAL A 107 8.71 -5.01 -0.24
C VAL A 107 9.17 -3.64 -0.71
N GLY A 108 8.57 -3.12 -1.78
CA GLY A 108 8.86 -1.80 -2.30
C GLY A 108 7.73 -1.27 -3.18
N ASP A 109 7.59 0.04 -3.19
CA ASP A 109 6.66 0.77 -4.04
C ASP A 109 7.39 1.98 -4.61
N SER A 110 7.51 2.02 -5.93
CA SER A 110 8.21 3.07 -6.63
C SER A 110 7.35 3.62 -7.75
N ILE A 111 7.38 4.93 -7.92
CA ILE A 111 6.69 5.62 -9.01
C ILE A 111 7.76 6.32 -9.83
N SER A 112 7.78 6.09 -11.15
CA SER A 112 8.66 6.81 -12.04
C SER A 112 8.29 8.30 -12.03
N SER A 113 9.31 9.17 -12.03
CA SER A 113 9.16 10.58 -11.71
C SER A 113 8.05 11.25 -12.54
N PRO A 114 7.04 11.86 -11.89
CA PRO A 114 5.97 12.56 -12.60
C PRO A 114 6.44 13.90 -13.21
N VAL A 115 7.70 14.28 -12.99
CA VAL A 115 8.24 15.60 -13.34
C VAL A 115 8.60 15.70 -14.83
N ASN A 116 8.81 14.58 -15.54
CA ASN A 116 9.01 14.61 -16.97
C ASN A 116 7.68 14.34 -17.70
N PRO A 117 7.06 15.35 -18.33
CA PRO A 117 5.77 15.19 -19.01
C PRO A 117 5.83 14.29 -20.25
N LEU A 118 7.03 13.98 -20.75
CA LEU A 118 7.24 13.06 -21.87
C LEU A 118 7.30 11.58 -21.43
N ILE A 119 7.43 11.32 -20.12
CA ILE A 119 7.47 9.98 -19.56
C ILE A 119 6.11 9.68 -18.93
N VAL A 120 5.47 8.61 -19.40
CA VAL A 120 4.26 8.11 -18.76
C VAL A 120 4.62 7.59 -17.36
N PRO A 121 4.04 8.15 -16.28
CA PRO A 121 4.32 7.67 -14.93
C PRO A 121 3.91 6.21 -14.79
N SER A 122 4.81 5.40 -14.26
CA SER A 122 4.65 3.98 -14.02
C SER A 122 4.90 3.69 -12.55
N ARG A 123 4.05 2.88 -11.93
CA ARG A 123 4.26 2.36 -10.59
C ARG A 123 4.80 0.95 -10.68
N GLU A 124 5.84 0.65 -9.91
CA GLU A 124 6.33 -0.71 -9.72
C GLU A 124 6.16 -1.11 -8.27
N ILE A 125 5.46 -2.21 -8.04
CA ILE A 125 5.30 -2.82 -6.73
C ILE A 125 6.13 -4.10 -6.69
N ARG A 126 7.09 -4.12 -5.78
CA ARG A 126 7.85 -5.32 -5.44
C ARG A 126 7.18 -6.00 -4.25
N ARG A 127 6.82 -7.27 -4.40
CA ARG A 127 6.00 -7.97 -3.40
C ARG A 127 6.55 -9.34 -3.04
N SER A 128 6.22 -9.83 -1.85
CA SER A 128 6.50 -11.20 -1.46
C SER A 128 5.23 -11.90 -1.03
N LYS A 129 5.06 -13.17 -1.40
CA LYS A 129 3.86 -13.93 -1.05
C LYS A 129 3.84 -14.22 0.46
N ILE A 130 2.67 -14.09 1.08
CA ILE A 130 2.44 -14.52 2.46
C ILE A 130 1.63 -15.80 2.43
N GLU A 131 2.21 -16.87 2.96
CA GLU A 131 1.53 -18.15 3.19
C GLU A 131 0.98 -18.17 4.62
N LEU A 132 -0.30 -18.55 4.78
CA LEU A 132 -1.03 -18.57 6.05
C LEU A 132 -1.48 -19.97 6.43
#